data_AF-I3IQB9-F1
#
_entry.id   AF-I3IQB9-F1
#
_cell.length_a   1.000
_cell.length_b   1.000
_cell.length_c   1.000
_cell.angle_alpha   90.00
_cell.angle_beta   90.00
_cell.angle_gamma   90.00
#
_symmetry.space_group_name_H-M   'P 1'
#
loop_
_entity.id
_entity.type
_entity.pdbx_description
1 polymer ?
#
loop_
_entity_poly.entity_id
_entity_poly.type
_entity_poly.pdbx_seq_one_letter_code
_entity_poly.pdbx_strand_id
1 'polypeptide(L)'
;MEVMEEKGREVKDDRVFTWPNLVAKEFLAAIFVTVGLLFYSYVVDAPLRELSNPGQAENPAKAPWYFLGLQEALVYFDPWYAGVVLPSIIILGLILIPYLDNNPKGNGYYTFKERKFAVSVFVFGYVFWYVLIYIGTALRGPFWAFFWPWEKWTHDFPTPPPLHDLPLPLGIALMIGFYFLGLVLPALVKKDFFYKLGVVRYVLTMGLLLTMIGTVIKMIFRLAFNVKYIIATPWINI
;
A
#
# COMPACT_ATOMS: atom_id res chain seq x y z
N MET A 1 -57.49 9.43 5.77
CA MET A 1 -56.21 8.93 5.22
C MET A 1 -55.42 8.43 6.40
N GLU A 2 -55.39 7.12 6.57
CA GLU A 2 -54.64 6.45 7.63
C GLU A 2 -53.15 6.75 7.44
N VAL A 3 -52.56 7.37 8.46
CA VAL A 3 -51.12 7.45 8.59
C VAL A 3 -50.66 6.04 8.95
N MET A 4 -50.13 5.32 7.97
CA MET A 4 -49.47 4.05 8.21
C MET A 4 -48.23 4.30 9.07
N GLU A 5 -48.31 3.96 10.35
CA GLU A 5 -47.16 3.82 11.23
C GLU A 5 -46.18 2.83 10.59
N GLU A 6 -45.02 3.32 10.14
CA GLU A 6 -43.87 2.47 9.88
C GLU A 6 -43.50 1.77 11.20
N LYS A 7 -43.83 0.48 11.29
CA LYS A 7 -43.40 -0.42 12.36
C LYS A 7 -41.90 -0.23 12.61
N GLY A 8 -41.59 0.39 13.74
CA GLY A 8 -40.23 0.51 14.25
C GLY A 8 -39.57 -0.85 14.26
N ARG A 9 -38.49 -0.99 13.49
CA ARG A 9 -37.52 -2.06 13.73
C ARG A 9 -37.00 -1.82 15.15
N GLU A 10 -37.39 -2.66 16.10
CA GLU A 10 -36.70 -2.78 17.38
C GLU A 10 -35.24 -3.11 17.07
N VAL A 11 -34.38 -2.10 17.09
CA VAL A 11 -32.94 -2.31 17.18
C VAL A 11 -32.75 -2.84 18.59
N LYS A 12 -32.69 -4.16 18.73
CA LYS A 12 -32.31 -4.78 20.01
C LYS A 12 -31.03 -4.12 20.46
N ASP A 13 -31.08 -3.47 21.62
CA ASP A 13 -29.92 -2.87 22.24
C ASP A 13 -29.05 -4.00 22.78
N ASP A 14 -28.31 -4.67 21.89
CA ASP A 14 -27.35 -5.76 22.19
C ASP A 14 -26.09 -5.22 22.90
N ARG A 15 -26.22 -4.10 23.62
CA ARG A 15 -25.14 -3.52 24.40
C ARG A 15 -24.93 -4.34 25.65
N VAL A 16 -23.69 -4.75 25.85
CA VAL A 16 -23.23 -5.41 27.07
C VAL A 16 -22.41 -4.43 27.89
N PHE A 17 -22.45 -4.56 29.21
CA PHE A 17 -21.58 -3.75 30.07
C PHE A 17 -20.11 -3.97 29.71
N THR A 18 -19.37 -2.87 29.55
CA THR A 18 -17.93 -2.87 29.22
C THR A 18 -17.14 -3.68 30.24
N TRP A 19 -17.42 -3.47 31.52
CA TRP A 19 -16.96 -4.31 32.60
C TRP A 19 -18.07 -5.30 32.99
N PRO A 20 -17.81 -6.62 33.08
CA PRO A 20 -16.53 -7.29 32.85
C PRO A 20 -16.30 -7.72 31.39
N ASN A 21 -17.28 -7.61 30.50
CA ASN A 21 -17.28 -8.35 29.22
C ASN A 21 -16.17 -7.97 28.24
N LEU A 22 -15.93 -6.68 28.02
CA LEU A 22 -14.88 -6.20 27.11
C LEU A 22 -13.52 -6.21 27.81
N VAL A 23 -13.47 -5.63 29.02
CA VAL A 23 -12.21 -5.46 29.76
C VAL A 23 -11.55 -6.80 30.07
N ALA A 24 -12.31 -7.83 30.45
CA ALA A 24 -11.73 -9.15 30.71
C ALA A 24 -11.15 -9.79 29.43
N LYS A 25 -11.78 -9.60 28.27
CA LYS A 25 -11.29 -10.12 26.98
C LYS A 25 -10.02 -9.40 26.54
N GLU A 26 -10.00 -8.07 26.66
CA GLU A 26 -8.82 -7.26 26.32
C GLU A 26 -7.65 -7.54 27.25
N PHE A 27 -7.91 -7.69 28.56
CA PHE A 27 -6.89 -8.06 29.53
C PHE A 27 -6.31 -9.45 29.25
N LEU A 28 -7.16 -10.43 28.93
CA LEU A 28 -6.73 -11.76 28.54
C LEU A 28 -5.90 -11.73 27.24
N ALA A 29 -6.32 -10.95 26.23
CA ALA A 29 -5.57 -10.76 25.00
C ALA A 29 -4.21 -10.09 25.26
N ALA A 30 -4.16 -9.08 26.15
CA ALA A 30 -2.92 -8.42 26.55
C ALA A 30 -1.96 -9.38 27.24
N ILE A 31 -2.45 -10.25 28.13
CA ILE A 31 -1.65 -11.31 28.75
C ILE A 31 -1.11 -12.25 27.67
N PHE A 32 -1.97 -12.75 26.77
CA PHE A 32 -1.54 -13.66 25.70
C PHE A 32 -0.47 -13.05 24.80
N VAL A 33 -0.65 -11.79 24.37
CA VAL A 33 0.34 -11.07 23.55
C VAL A 33 1.64 -10.87 24.33
N THR A 34 1.57 -10.49 25.61
CA THR A 34 2.75 -10.28 26.45
C THR A 34 3.54 -11.57 26.64
N VAL A 35 2.86 -12.67 27.00
CA VAL A 35 3.49 -13.99 27.13
C VAL A 35 4.09 -14.44 25.80
N GLY A 36 3.38 -14.24 24.68
CA GLY A 36 3.89 -14.55 23.35
C GLY A 36 5.15 -13.76 22.99
N LEU A 37 5.19 -12.46 23.29
CA LEU A 37 6.37 -11.62 23.06
C LEU A 37 7.55 -12.01 23.97
N LEU A 38 7.30 -12.31 25.24
CA LEU A 38 8.33 -12.79 26.16
C LEU A 38 8.89 -14.14 25.73
N PHE A 39 8.04 -15.07 25.29
CA PHE A 39 8.47 -16.35 24.76
C PHE A 39 9.29 -16.18 23.48
N TYR A 40 8.83 -15.34 22.53
CA TYR A 40 9.59 -15.07 21.31
C TYR A 40 10.95 -14.44 21.62
N SER A 41 11.00 -13.47 22.53
CA SER A 41 12.24 -12.84 22.99
C SER A 41 13.18 -13.78 23.73
N TYR A 42 12.66 -14.85 24.34
CA TYR A 42 13.47 -15.88 24.98
C TYR A 42 14.07 -16.88 23.97
N VAL A 43 13.35 -17.17 22.88
CA VAL A 43 13.76 -18.15 21.85
C VAL A 43 14.64 -17.51 20.76
N VAL A 44 14.43 -16.23 20.46
CA VAL A 44 15.12 -15.53 19.36
C VAL A 44 15.96 -14.40 19.92
N ASP A 45 17.29 -14.56 19.80
CA ASP A 45 18.24 -13.52 20.16
C ASP A 45 18.10 -12.31 19.22
N ALA A 46 18.21 -11.11 19.81
CA ALA A 46 18.27 -9.90 19.01
C ALA A 46 19.58 -9.87 18.20
N PRO A 47 19.53 -9.61 16.88
CA PRO A 47 20.73 -9.51 16.04
C PRO A 47 21.45 -8.17 16.30
N LEU A 48 22.07 -8.04 17.47
CA LEU A 48 22.90 -6.90 17.83
C LEU A 48 24.24 -7.00 17.11
N ARG A 49 24.67 -5.87 16.52
CA ARG A 49 25.94 -5.78 15.78
C ARG A 49 27.00 -5.06 16.61
N GLU A 50 28.22 -5.05 16.08
CA GLU A 50 29.32 -4.24 16.61
C GLU A 50 28.97 -2.74 16.61
N LEU A 51 29.75 -1.97 17.35
CA LEU A 51 29.61 -0.51 17.41
C LEU A 51 29.72 0.11 16.01
N SER A 52 28.87 1.09 15.74
CA SER A 52 28.82 1.77 14.45
C SER A 52 30.19 2.38 14.08
N ASN A 53 30.66 2.06 12.87
CA ASN A 53 31.89 2.61 12.30
C ASN A 53 31.55 3.52 11.09
N PRO A 54 31.71 4.85 11.20
CA PRO A 54 31.45 5.76 10.08
C PRO A 54 32.34 5.54 8.85
N GLY A 55 33.50 4.88 9.01
CA GLY A 55 34.42 4.58 7.92
C GLY A 55 34.04 3.34 7.08
N GLN A 56 33.01 2.60 7.49
CA GLN A 56 32.58 1.37 6.81
C GLN A 56 31.06 1.38 6.60
N ALA A 57 30.63 1.51 5.35
CA ALA A 57 29.22 1.41 5.00
C ALA A 57 28.74 -0.04 5.12
N GLU A 58 27.58 -0.21 5.74
CA GLU A 58 26.92 -1.51 5.85
C GLU A 58 26.45 -2.01 4.47
N ASN A 59 26.68 -3.31 4.21
CA ASN A 59 26.20 -3.94 2.99
C ASN A 59 25.62 -5.33 3.25
N PRO A 60 24.31 -5.55 2.99
CA PRO A 60 23.29 -4.58 2.62
C PRO A 60 22.77 -3.79 3.83
N ALA A 61 22.63 -2.47 3.72
CA ALA A 61 21.93 -1.67 4.71
C ALA A 61 20.42 -1.88 4.61
N LYS A 62 19.85 -2.75 5.44
CA LYS A 62 18.41 -3.04 5.51
C LYS A 62 17.73 -2.18 6.58
N ALA A 63 16.67 -1.48 6.20
CA ALA A 63 15.80 -0.80 7.15
C ALA A 63 15.02 -1.82 8.01
N PRO A 64 14.46 -1.40 9.16
CA PRO A 64 13.51 -2.22 9.91
C PRO A 64 12.36 -2.72 9.03
N TRP A 65 11.82 -3.90 9.34
CA TRP A 65 10.91 -4.63 8.46
C TRP A 65 9.66 -3.83 8.03
N TYR A 66 9.15 -2.97 8.91
CA TYR A 66 7.98 -2.11 8.63
C TYR A 66 8.29 -0.97 7.64
N PHE A 67 9.56 -0.66 7.39
CA PHE A 67 10.01 0.28 6.36
C PHE A 67 10.53 -0.40 5.08
N LEU A 68 10.69 -1.73 5.06
CA LEU A 68 11.26 -2.42 3.90
C LEU A 68 10.42 -2.31 2.64
N GLY A 69 9.09 -2.21 2.76
CA GLY A 69 8.23 -1.95 1.60
C GLY A 69 8.53 -0.60 0.94
N LEU A 70 8.81 0.42 1.74
CA LEU A 70 9.23 1.74 1.27
C LEU A 70 10.63 1.70 0.66
N GLN A 71 11.56 1.00 1.31
CA GLN A 71 12.92 0.84 0.81
C GLN A 71 12.94 0.10 -0.54
N GLU A 72 12.10 -0.92 -0.70
CA GLU A 72 11.94 -1.62 -1.97
C GLU A 72 11.35 -0.69 -3.05
N ALA A 73 10.40 0.18 -2.70
CA ALA A 73 9.87 1.17 -3.64
C ALA A 73 10.94 2.14 -4.17
N LEU A 74 11.97 2.48 -3.37
CA LEU A 74 13.10 3.34 -3.78
C LEU A 74 13.96 2.73 -4.90
N VAL A 75 13.88 1.42 -5.15
CA VAL A 75 14.57 0.80 -6.29
C VAL A 75 13.95 1.23 -7.62
N TYR A 76 12.64 1.51 -7.60
CA TYR A 76 11.87 1.82 -8.78
C TYR A 76 11.68 3.32 -8.96
N PHE A 77 11.56 4.09 -7.89
CA PHE A 77 11.25 5.53 -7.93
C PHE A 77 12.37 6.40 -7.38
N ASP A 78 12.37 7.66 -7.82
CA ASP A 78 13.29 8.65 -7.29
C ASP A 78 13.00 8.94 -5.79
N PRO A 79 14.01 9.25 -4.96
CA PRO A 79 13.84 9.38 -3.52
C PRO A 79 12.78 10.39 -3.06
N TRP A 80 12.57 11.50 -3.77
CA TRP A 80 11.54 12.47 -3.40
C TRP A 80 10.12 11.88 -3.54
N TYR A 81 9.89 11.10 -4.60
CA TYR A 81 8.58 10.53 -4.87
C TYR A 81 8.29 9.34 -3.96
N ALA A 82 9.18 8.34 -3.93
CA ALA A 82 8.97 7.16 -3.10
C ALA A 82 9.09 7.47 -1.61
N GLY A 83 10.01 8.37 -1.20
CA GLY A 83 10.24 8.67 0.22
C GLY A 83 9.23 9.63 0.84
N VAL A 84 8.68 10.58 0.07
CA VAL A 84 7.82 11.65 0.62
C VAL A 84 6.42 11.63 0.02
N VAL A 85 6.31 11.73 -1.31
CA VAL A 85 5.02 11.92 -1.99
C VAL A 85 4.12 10.70 -1.88
N LEU A 86 4.62 9.52 -2.22
CA LEU A 86 3.82 8.29 -2.21
C LEU A 86 3.31 7.96 -0.79
N PRO A 87 4.13 7.96 0.28
CA PRO A 87 3.64 7.81 1.65
C PRO A 87 2.60 8.85 2.05
N SER A 88 2.81 10.11 1.66
CA SER A 88 1.88 11.20 1.95
C SER A 88 0.53 10.99 1.28
N ILE A 89 0.52 10.54 0.01
CA ILE A 89 -0.70 10.18 -0.71
C ILE A 89 -1.41 8.98 -0.04
N ILE A 90 -0.67 7.97 0.41
CA ILE A 90 -1.24 6.81 1.12
C ILE A 90 -1.92 7.28 2.42
N ILE A 91 -1.24 8.08 3.25
CA ILE A 91 -1.77 8.59 4.51
C ILE A 91 -3.01 9.46 4.26
N LEU A 92 -2.93 10.41 3.33
CA LEU A 92 -4.08 11.25 2.95
C LEU A 92 -5.24 10.39 2.43
N GLY A 93 -4.96 9.38 1.61
CA GLY A 93 -5.95 8.44 1.12
C GLY A 93 -6.68 7.72 2.26
N LEU A 94 -5.94 7.23 3.26
CA LEU A 94 -6.52 6.55 4.44
C LEU A 94 -7.39 7.50 5.28
N ILE A 95 -6.95 8.75 5.49
CA ILE A 95 -7.73 9.79 6.19
C ILE A 95 -9.01 10.12 5.42
N LEU A 96 -8.96 10.08 4.09
CA LEU A 96 -10.11 10.40 3.24
C LEU A 96 -11.15 9.27 3.13
N ILE A 97 -10.83 8.02 3.54
CA ILE A 97 -11.77 6.88 3.40
C ILE A 97 -13.18 7.17 3.93
N PRO A 98 -13.37 7.72 5.14
CA PRO A 98 -14.72 8.00 5.67
C PRO A 98 -15.52 9.03 4.87
N TYR A 99 -14.83 9.90 4.12
CA TYR A 99 -15.44 10.96 3.31
C TYR A 99 -15.71 10.51 1.86
N LEU A 100 -14.94 9.54 1.38
CA LEU A 100 -15.06 8.97 0.03
C LEU A 100 -16.08 7.82 -0.02
N ASP A 101 -16.18 7.02 1.05
CA ASP A 101 -17.12 5.91 1.13
C ASP A 101 -18.52 6.37 1.53
N ASN A 102 -19.46 6.31 0.59
CA ASN A 102 -20.86 6.69 0.78
C ASN A 102 -21.77 5.49 1.12
N ASN A 103 -21.23 4.28 1.26
CA ASN A 103 -22.02 3.09 1.49
C ASN A 103 -22.25 2.86 3.00
N PRO A 104 -23.48 3.00 3.54
CA PRO A 104 -23.73 2.79 4.96
C PRO A 104 -23.73 1.32 5.37
N LYS A 105 -23.88 0.38 4.42
CA LYS A 105 -23.90 -1.06 4.69
C LYS A 105 -22.50 -1.55 5.00
N GLY A 106 -22.34 -2.59 5.81
CA GLY A 106 -21.02 -3.13 6.18
C GLY A 106 -20.23 -2.28 7.16
N ASN A 107 -20.89 -1.36 7.86
CA ASN A 107 -20.27 -0.62 8.97
C ASN A 107 -20.40 -1.44 10.26
N GLY A 108 -19.29 -1.71 10.94
CA GLY A 108 -19.27 -2.47 12.20
C GLY A 108 -19.33 -4.00 12.06
N TYR A 109 -19.34 -4.56 10.85
CA TYR A 109 -19.23 -6.00 10.62
C TYR A 109 -18.50 -6.32 9.31
N TYR A 110 -17.87 -7.50 9.24
CA TYR A 110 -17.13 -7.93 8.06
C TYR A 110 -18.08 -8.43 6.96
N THR A 111 -18.05 -7.79 5.79
CA THR A 111 -18.85 -8.20 4.62
C THR A 111 -18.13 -7.89 3.31
N PHE A 112 -17.92 -8.92 2.49
CA PHE A 112 -17.36 -8.73 1.15
C PHE A 112 -18.44 -8.41 0.12
N LYS A 113 -19.63 -9.04 0.22
CA LYS A 113 -20.68 -8.94 -0.80
C LYS A 113 -21.23 -7.51 -0.96
N GLU A 114 -21.29 -6.76 0.14
CA GLU A 114 -21.89 -5.42 0.17
C GLU A 114 -20.89 -4.30 -0.16
N ARG A 115 -19.58 -4.58 -0.10
CA ARG A 115 -18.49 -3.60 -0.29
C ARG A 115 -17.38 -4.08 -1.24
N LYS A 116 -17.74 -4.91 -2.22
CA LYS A 116 -16.77 -5.58 -3.13
C LYS A 116 -15.68 -4.65 -3.64
N PHE A 117 -16.05 -3.47 -4.16
CA PHE A 117 -15.09 -2.51 -4.68
C PHE A 117 -14.09 -2.01 -3.62
N ALA A 118 -14.59 -1.45 -2.51
CA ALA A 118 -13.75 -0.90 -1.45
C ALA A 118 -12.84 -1.96 -0.82
N VAL A 119 -13.39 -3.14 -0.52
CA VAL A 119 -12.62 -4.23 0.09
C VAL A 119 -11.58 -4.78 -0.88
N SER A 120 -11.91 -5.00 -2.15
CA SER A 120 -10.94 -5.48 -3.14
C SER A 120 -9.79 -4.49 -3.37
N VAL A 121 -10.08 -3.19 -3.46
CA VAL A 121 -9.05 -2.15 -3.64
C VAL A 121 -8.13 -2.09 -2.41
N PHE A 122 -8.70 -2.09 -1.20
CA PHE A 122 -7.92 -2.05 0.03
C PHE A 122 -7.04 -3.30 0.19
N VAL A 123 -7.61 -4.49 -0.02
CA VAL A 123 -6.88 -5.76 0.07
C VAL A 123 -5.78 -5.83 -0.99
N PHE A 124 -6.02 -5.34 -2.21
CA PHE A 124 -4.98 -5.26 -3.24
C PHE A 124 -3.79 -4.41 -2.77
N GLY A 125 -4.05 -3.18 -2.29
CA GLY A 125 -2.99 -2.30 -1.79
C GLY A 125 -2.25 -2.90 -0.59
N TYR A 126 -2.98 -3.53 0.33
CA TYR A 126 -2.43 -4.22 1.50
C TYR A 126 -1.51 -5.38 1.11
N VAL A 127 -1.97 -6.27 0.23
CA VAL A 127 -1.17 -7.40 -0.27
C VAL A 127 0.03 -6.90 -1.06
N PHE A 128 -0.14 -5.89 -1.91
CA PHE A 128 0.95 -5.27 -2.65
C PHE A 128 2.06 -4.75 -1.71
N TRP A 129 1.69 -4.05 -0.63
CA TRP A 129 2.65 -3.57 0.35
C TRP A 129 3.41 -4.71 1.04
N TYR A 130 2.72 -5.78 1.42
CA TYR A 130 3.35 -6.98 1.99
C TYR A 130 4.28 -7.69 1.01
N VAL A 131 3.95 -7.71 -0.28
CA VAL A 131 4.84 -8.25 -1.32
C VAL A 131 6.13 -7.43 -1.40
N LEU A 132 6.07 -6.10 -1.35
CA LEU A 132 7.27 -5.27 -1.32
C LEU A 132 8.13 -5.54 -0.08
N ILE A 133 7.51 -5.68 1.10
CA ILE A 133 8.22 -6.06 2.33
C ILE A 133 8.89 -7.42 2.15
N TYR A 134 8.19 -8.41 1.61
CA TYR A 134 8.72 -9.75 1.38
C TYR A 134 9.92 -9.76 0.41
N ILE A 135 9.83 -8.99 -0.67
CA ILE A 135 10.94 -8.83 -1.62
C ILE A 135 12.14 -8.19 -0.89
N GLY A 136 11.93 -7.11 -0.15
CA GLY A 136 12.99 -6.42 0.59
C GLY A 136 13.63 -7.28 1.70
N THR A 137 12.86 -8.13 2.38
CA THR A 137 13.38 -9.01 3.43
C THR A 137 14.15 -10.19 2.84
N ALA A 138 13.51 -10.96 1.96
CA ALA A 138 13.95 -12.29 1.56
C ALA A 138 14.74 -12.32 0.25
N LEU A 139 14.42 -11.44 -0.71
CA LEU A 139 14.97 -11.50 -2.08
C LEU A 139 16.07 -10.46 -2.33
N ARG A 140 16.22 -9.45 -1.46
CA ARG A 140 17.31 -8.47 -1.54
C ARG A 140 18.54 -8.94 -0.78
N GLY A 141 19.62 -9.20 -1.51
CA GLY A 141 20.92 -9.63 -1.00
C GLY A 141 21.95 -8.48 -0.93
N PRO A 142 23.26 -8.80 -0.99
CA PRO A 142 24.32 -7.80 -1.05
C PRO A 142 24.08 -6.75 -2.15
N PHE A 143 24.43 -5.50 -1.87
CA PHE A 143 24.28 -4.33 -2.75
C PHE A 143 22.84 -4.04 -3.17
N TRP A 144 21.87 -4.55 -2.39
CA TRP A 144 20.45 -4.51 -2.73
C TRP A 144 20.12 -5.20 -4.06
N ALA A 145 20.96 -6.14 -4.50
CA ALA A 145 20.70 -6.93 -5.69
C ALA A 145 19.54 -7.92 -5.42
N PHE A 146 18.80 -8.23 -6.47
CA PHE A 146 17.70 -9.19 -6.42
C PHE A 146 18.26 -10.60 -6.64
N PHE A 147 17.89 -11.52 -5.76
CA PHE A 147 18.19 -12.94 -5.86
C PHE A 147 16.89 -13.74 -5.76
N TRP A 148 16.73 -14.75 -6.60
CA TRP A 148 15.62 -15.68 -6.44
C TRP A 148 15.82 -16.57 -5.19
N PRO A 149 14.74 -17.12 -4.60
CA PRO A 149 14.83 -17.97 -3.41
C PRO A 149 15.75 -19.20 -3.56
N TRP A 150 16.00 -19.65 -4.79
CA TRP A 150 16.87 -20.77 -5.12
C TRP A 150 18.30 -20.36 -5.49
N GLU A 151 18.59 -19.06 -5.61
CA GLU A 151 19.93 -18.55 -5.89
C GLU A 151 20.70 -18.30 -4.60
N LYS A 152 21.98 -18.67 -4.58
CA LYS A 152 22.86 -18.33 -3.46
C LYS A 152 23.28 -16.88 -3.57
N TRP A 153 23.32 -16.18 -2.44
CA TRP A 153 23.86 -14.83 -2.40
C TRP A 153 25.35 -14.86 -2.67
N THR A 154 25.76 -14.26 -3.78
CA THR A 154 27.15 -14.08 -4.18
C THR A 154 27.51 -12.60 -4.15
N HIS A 155 28.80 -12.31 -3.99
CA HIS A 155 29.33 -10.95 -4.12
C HIS A 155 29.77 -10.63 -5.56
N ASP A 156 29.60 -11.58 -6.48
CA ASP A 156 29.88 -11.39 -7.90
C ASP A 156 28.76 -10.55 -8.50
N PHE A 157 29.10 -9.36 -8.99
CA PHE A 157 28.12 -8.39 -9.46
C PHE A 157 27.82 -8.60 -10.95
N PRO A 158 26.64 -9.11 -11.34
CA PRO A 158 26.11 -8.76 -12.64
C PRO A 158 25.73 -7.28 -12.57
N THR A 159 26.42 -6.43 -13.34
CA THR A 159 25.99 -5.05 -13.53
C THR A 159 24.56 -5.08 -14.06
N PRO A 160 23.58 -4.47 -13.37
CA PRO A 160 22.21 -4.42 -13.88
C PRO A 160 22.23 -3.74 -15.26
N PRO A 161 21.34 -4.18 -16.18
CA PRO A 161 21.30 -3.61 -17.53
C PRO A 161 21.15 -2.09 -17.45
N PRO A 162 21.79 -1.35 -18.36
CA PRO A 162 21.71 0.10 -18.37
C PRO A 162 20.25 0.51 -18.53
N LEU A 163 19.85 1.44 -17.67
CA LEU A 163 18.48 1.91 -17.61
C LEU A 163 18.34 3.09 -18.55
N HIS A 164 17.18 3.21 -19.20
CA HIS A 164 16.92 4.30 -20.12
C HIS A 164 15.66 5.07 -19.73
N ASP A 165 15.61 6.33 -20.13
CA ASP A 165 14.45 7.19 -19.92
C ASP A 165 13.55 7.17 -21.15
N LEU A 166 12.24 7.30 -20.93
CA LEU A 166 11.33 7.48 -22.04
C LEU A 166 11.49 8.88 -22.65
N PRO A 167 11.33 9.04 -23.98
CA PRO A 167 11.27 10.36 -24.59
C PRO A 167 10.20 11.22 -23.92
N LEU A 168 10.57 12.44 -23.51
CA LEU A 168 9.69 13.31 -22.70
C LEU A 168 8.27 13.48 -23.27
N PRO A 169 8.06 13.74 -24.59
CA PRO A 169 6.71 13.86 -25.14
C PRO A 169 5.90 12.57 -25.00
N LEU A 170 6.55 11.41 -25.18
CA LEU A 170 5.91 10.11 -25.04
C LEU A 170 5.54 9.84 -23.59
N GLY A 171 6.44 10.13 -22.65
CA GLY A 171 6.20 9.98 -21.22
C GLY A 171 5.01 10.80 -20.71
N ILE A 172 4.96 12.08 -21.10
CA ILE A 172 3.83 12.98 -20.78
C ILE A 172 2.53 12.46 -21.41
N ALA A 173 2.55 12.09 -22.68
CA ALA A 173 1.37 11.55 -23.36
C ALA A 173 0.85 10.27 -22.70
N LEU A 174 1.75 9.36 -22.29
CA LEU A 174 1.39 8.14 -21.58
C LEU A 174 0.79 8.42 -20.20
N MET A 175 1.37 9.35 -19.43
CA MET A 175 0.82 9.71 -18.11
C MET A 175 -0.54 10.39 -18.22
N ILE A 176 -0.67 11.40 -19.10
CA ILE A 176 -1.95 12.08 -19.34
C ILE A 176 -2.99 11.07 -19.84
N GLY A 177 -2.62 10.25 -20.82
CA GLY A 177 -3.48 9.21 -21.36
C GLY A 177 -3.93 8.21 -20.29
N PHE A 178 -3.03 7.77 -19.42
CA PHE A 178 -3.34 6.85 -18.33
C PHE A 178 -4.36 7.44 -17.34
N TYR A 179 -4.12 8.65 -16.84
CA TYR A 179 -5.05 9.29 -15.91
C TYR A 179 -6.37 9.69 -16.59
N PHE A 180 -6.32 10.21 -17.82
CA PHE A 180 -7.51 10.59 -18.58
C PHE A 180 -8.39 9.38 -18.88
N LEU A 181 -7.83 8.31 -19.46
CA LEU A 181 -8.57 7.09 -19.75
C LEU A 181 -9.07 6.43 -18.46
N GLY A 182 -8.25 6.41 -17.41
CA GLY A 182 -8.61 5.88 -16.11
C GLY A 182 -9.77 6.60 -15.43
N LEU A 183 -9.92 7.90 -15.67
CA LEU A 183 -11.03 8.72 -15.15
C LEU A 183 -12.26 8.70 -16.06
N VAL A 184 -12.07 8.72 -17.38
CA VAL A 184 -13.18 8.86 -18.34
C VAL A 184 -13.84 7.51 -18.61
N LEU A 185 -13.06 6.45 -18.84
CA LEU A 185 -13.60 5.14 -19.24
C LEU A 185 -14.58 4.56 -18.20
N PRO A 186 -14.26 4.52 -16.88
CA PRO A 186 -15.21 3.99 -15.91
C PRO A 186 -16.42 4.90 -15.73
N ALA A 187 -16.28 6.21 -15.91
CA ALA A 187 -17.42 7.15 -15.88
C ALA A 187 -18.39 6.92 -17.04
N LEU A 188 -17.87 6.55 -18.23
CA LEU A 188 -18.70 6.24 -19.41
C LEU A 188 -19.35 4.85 -19.33
N VAL A 189 -18.61 3.83 -18.88
CA VAL A 189 -19.07 2.42 -18.86
C VAL A 189 -19.95 2.13 -17.63
N LYS A 190 -19.60 2.67 -16.45
CA LYS A 190 -20.32 2.47 -15.19
C LYS A 190 -20.88 3.78 -14.66
N LYS A 191 -21.79 4.39 -15.43
CA LYS A 191 -22.44 5.66 -15.09
C LYS A 191 -23.04 5.66 -13.69
N ASP A 192 -23.65 4.55 -13.27
CA ASP A 192 -24.21 4.41 -11.92
C ASP A 192 -23.17 4.62 -10.80
N PHE A 193 -21.94 4.16 -11.01
CA PHE A 193 -20.85 4.35 -10.05
C PHE A 193 -20.44 5.82 -9.95
N PHE A 194 -20.34 6.49 -11.09
CA PHE A 194 -20.03 7.92 -11.16
C PHE A 194 -21.11 8.77 -10.48
N TYR A 195 -22.39 8.54 -10.81
CA TYR A 195 -23.50 9.31 -10.24
C TYR A 195 -23.68 9.08 -8.74
N LYS A 196 -23.41 7.88 -8.23
CA LYS A 196 -23.49 7.58 -6.78
C LYS A 196 -22.44 8.34 -5.97
N LEU A 197 -21.21 8.44 -6.47
CA LEU A 197 -20.12 9.13 -5.77
C LEU A 197 -20.20 10.66 -5.94
N GLY A 198 -20.68 11.13 -7.08
CA GLY A 198 -20.59 12.53 -7.47
C GLY A 198 -19.17 12.89 -7.94
N VAL A 199 -19.04 14.04 -8.61
CA VAL A 199 -17.82 14.41 -9.35
C VAL A 199 -16.57 14.44 -8.46
N VAL A 200 -16.63 15.15 -7.32
CA VAL A 200 -15.47 15.36 -6.45
C VAL A 200 -14.98 14.04 -5.84
N ARG A 201 -15.88 13.25 -5.24
CA ARG A 201 -15.50 11.97 -4.63
C ARG A 201 -15.01 10.99 -5.68
N TYR A 202 -15.66 10.96 -6.86
CA TYR A 202 -15.22 10.11 -7.97
C TYR A 202 -13.78 10.42 -8.39
N VAL A 203 -13.46 11.69 -8.64
CA VAL A 203 -12.10 12.10 -9.05
C VAL A 203 -11.08 11.76 -7.96
N LEU A 204 -11.39 11.97 -6.68
CA LEU A 204 -10.49 11.63 -5.58
C LEU A 204 -10.29 10.11 -5.45
N THR A 205 -11.36 9.33 -5.42
CA THR A 205 -11.30 7.86 -5.32
C THR A 205 -10.55 7.26 -6.51
N MET A 206 -10.88 7.69 -7.72
CA MET A 206 -10.21 7.21 -8.93
C MET A 206 -8.78 7.72 -9.02
N GLY A 207 -8.49 8.95 -8.61
CA GLY A 207 -7.14 9.49 -8.57
C GLY A 207 -6.23 8.68 -7.64
N LEU A 208 -6.70 8.34 -6.44
CA LEU A 208 -5.97 7.47 -5.51
C LEU A 208 -5.79 6.05 -6.08
N LEU A 209 -6.84 5.46 -6.66
CA LEU A 209 -6.78 4.15 -7.30
C LEU A 209 -5.80 4.11 -8.47
N LEU A 210 -5.83 5.13 -9.34
CA LEU A 210 -4.95 5.24 -10.51
C LEU A 210 -3.50 5.47 -10.08
N THR A 211 -3.24 6.25 -9.04
CA THR A 211 -1.88 6.38 -8.49
C THR A 211 -1.38 5.04 -7.95
N MET A 212 -2.22 4.27 -7.24
CA MET A 212 -1.84 2.93 -6.77
C MET A 212 -1.54 1.98 -7.94
N ILE A 213 -2.40 1.92 -8.95
CA ILE A 213 -2.19 1.11 -10.16
C ILE A 213 -0.96 1.58 -10.93
N GLY A 214 -0.78 2.90 -11.06
CA GLY A 214 0.34 3.54 -11.75
C GLY A 214 1.68 3.21 -11.09
N THR A 215 1.71 3.13 -9.75
CA THR A 215 2.90 2.67 -9.02
C THR A 215 3.30 1.26 -9.46
N VAL A 216 2.33 0.33 -9.54
CA VAL A 216 2.58 -1.06 -9.97
C VAL A 216 3.00 -1.12 -11.44
N ILE A 217 2.31 -0.39 -12.32
CA ILE A 217 2.64 -0.34 -13.76
C ILE A 217 4.05 0.19 -13.97
N LYS A 218 4.45 1.26 -13.26
CA LYS A 218 5.81 1.79 -13.33
C LYS A 218 6.82 0.73 -12.91
N MET A 219 6.59 0.02 -11.80
CA MET A 219 7.47 -1.08 -11.38
C MET A 219 7.59 -2.16 -12.46
N ILE A 220 6.49 -2.50 -13.13
CA ILE A 220 6.52 -3.44 -14.27
C ILE A 220 7.35 -2.89 -15.43
N PHE A 221 7.21 -1.61 -15.80
CA PHE A 221 8.04 -0.99 -16.83
C PHE A 221 9.53 -1.01 -16.49
N ARG A 222 9.84 -0.79 -15.20
CA ARG A 222 11.21 -0.90 -14.71
C ARG A 222 11.76 -2.32 -14.86
N LEU A 223 10.98 -3.34 -14.53
CA LEU A 223 11.41 -4.74 -14.57
C LEU A 223 11.42 -5.34 -15.98
N ALA A 224 10.43 -5.02 -16.81
CA ALA A 224 10.24 -5.62 -18.13
C ALA A 224 11.02 -4.89 -19.23
N PHE A 225 11.17 -3.56 -19.11
CA PHE A 225 11.73 -2.71 -20.16
C PHE A 225 12.93 -1.88 -19.70
N ASN A 226 13.42 -2.00 -18.47
CA ASN A 226 14.54 -1.21 -17.94
C ASN A 226 14.32 0.31 -18.00
N VAL A 227 13.05 0.76 -17.98
CA VAL A 227 12.71 2.18 -17.96
C VAL A 227 13.01 2.76 -16.59
N LYS A 228 13.83 3.82 -16.52
CA LYS A 228 14.14 4.52 -15.26
C LYS A 228 13.08 5.56 -14.93
N TYR A 229 12.88 6.50 -15.84
CA TYR A 229 11.86 7.54 -15.68
C TYR A 229 10.91 7.54 -16.88
N ILE A 230 9.62 7.64 -16.56
CA ILE A 230 8.57 7.95 -17.53
C ILE A 230 8.64 9.42 -17.89
N ILE A 231 8.84 10.30 -16.89
CA ILE A 231 9.08 11.72 -17.10
C ILE A 231 10.42 12.07 -16.47
N ALA A 232 11.37 12.51 -17.28
CA ALA A 232 12.67 13.01 -16.85
C ALA A 232 12.77 14.50 -17.20
N THR A 233 12.91 15.34 -16.18
CA THR A 233 13.15 16.78 -16.31
C THR A 233 14.25 17.18 -15.31
N PRO A 234 14.88 18.37 -15.44
CA PRO A 234 15.92 18.80 -14.51
C PRO A 234 15.48 18.86 -13.03
N TRP A 235 14.18 18.93 -12.78
CA TRP A 235 13.59 19.12 -11.45
C TRP A 235 12.77 17.94 -10.96
N ILE A 236 12.11 17.23 -11.88
CA ILE A 236 11.12 16.19 -11.58
C ILE A 236 11.45 14.95 -12.40
N ASN A 237 11.65 13.84 -11.69
CA ASN A 237 11.87 12.52 -12.25
C ASN A 237 10.84 11.54 -11.67
N ILE A 238 10.02 10.92 -12.53
CA ILE A 238 8.93 10.01 -12.16
C ILE A 238 9.03 8.72 -12.96
#